data_AF-A0A139AUA3-F1
#
_entry.id   AF-A0A139AUA3-F1
#
_cell.length_a   1.000
_cell.length_b   1.000
_cell.length_c   1.000
_cell.angle_alpha   90.00
_cell.angle_beta   90.00
_cell.angle_gamma   90.00
#
_symmetry.space_group_name_H-M   'P 1'
#
loop_
_entity.id
_entity.type
_entity.pdbx_description
1 polymer ?
#
loop_
_entity_poly.entity_id
_entity_poly.type
_entity_poly.pdbx_seq_one_letter_code
_entity_poly.pdbx_strand_id
1 'polypeptide(L)'
;MLLELWVEEEQRLGVREGRHGEVGEGGGVLRGEKQESIPPLDLEMAAFFTPDARAHYDDLDVASPAIAELQTNLRSKIYAVLSKLSFESLETAVPSLTPEERVKLHLVTKYFDFKIGEVWTEIAEELEEEEVRPVTPDQECLDVALGVTEVKRTALRERQLDVVRKKEEHEHEDEVAFLEDFKHQQQLLRQAEQKRVRGAWHSTQAKSRYSVAGAEPPTRALERIVKSREAEVTLGVGIDDGEMLSPHTLKVLHKGRRERAVSNVEDAEGYSSDEAAV
;
A
#
# COMPACT_ATOMS: atom_id res chain seq x y z
N MET A 1 -2.85 -6.69 15.18
CA MET A 1 -3.96 -7.44 15.84
C MET A 1 -5.22 -6.61 16.07
N LEU A 2 -5.28 -5.62 16.99
CA LEU A 2 -6.54 -4.86 17.21
C LEU A 2 -6.93 -3.94 16.05
N LEU A 3 -5.94 -3.32 15.38
CA LEU A 3 -6.18 -2.51 14.18
C LEU A 3 -6.54 -3.37 12.97
N GLU A 4 -6.01 -4.58 12.86
CA GLU A 4 -6.40 -5.54 11.80
C GLU A 4 -7.87 -5.94 11.98
N LEU A 5 -8.30 -6.27 13.20
CA LEU A 5 -9.70 -6.54 13.51
C LEU A 5 -10.62 -5.34 13.20
N TRP A 6 -10.12 -4.12 13.37
CA TRP A 6 -10.86 -2.93 12.97
C TRP A 6 -11.08 -2.88 11.46
N VAL A 7 -10.03 -3.12 10.68
CA VAL A 7 -10.09 -3.12 9.21
C VAL A 7 -11.04 -4.22 8.71
N GLU A 8 -10.97 -5.42 9.28
CA GLU A 8 -11.91 -6.51 8.96
C GLU A 8 -13.37 -6.10 9.24
N GLU A 9 -13.59 -5.40 10.35
CA GLU A 9 -14.93 -4.93 10.72
C GLU A 9 -15.42 -3.81 9.80
N GLU A 10 -14.57 -2.88 9.37
CA GLU A 10 -14.90 -1.85 8.38
C GLU A 10 -15.29 -2.46 7.03
N GLN A 11 -14.55 -3.47 6.58
CA GLN A 11 -14.88 -4.23 5.36
C GLN A 11 -16.22 -4.96 5.51
N ARG A 12 -16.47 -5.58 6.67
CA ARG A 12 -17.75 -6.25 6.96
C ARG A 12 -18.93 -5.28 6.93
N LEU A 13 -18.72 -4.03 7.34
CA LEU A 13 -19.75 -2.99 7.38
C LEU A 13 -19.90 -2.24 6.05
N GLY A 14 -18.94 -2.39 5.13
CA GLY A 14 -18.94 -1.69 3.84
C GLY A 14 -18.61 -0.21 3.99
N VAL A 15 -17.66 0.14 4.86
CA VAL A 15 -17.20 1.53 5.01
C VAL A 15 -16.36 1.92 3.80
N ARG A 16 -16.65 3.09 3.21
CA ARG A 16 -15.90 3.59 2.05
C ARG A 16 -14.57 4.21 2.51
N GLU A 17 -13.47 3.70 1.99
CA GLU A 17 -12.12 4.16 2.32
C GLU A 17 -11.30 4.48 1.06
N GLY A 18 -10.28 5.33 1.24
CA GLY A 18 -9.30 5.63 0.20
C GLY A 18 -8.26 4.52 0.03
N ARG A 19 -7.28 4.74 -0.85
CA ARG A 19 -6.34 3.69 -1.30
C ARG A 19 -5.51 3.10 -0.15
N HIS A 20 -5.18 3.91 0.85
CA HIS A 20 -4.37 3.55 2.01
C HIS A 20 -5.22 3.43 3.29
N GLY A 21 -6.54 3.32 3.15
CA GLY A 21 -7.47 3.24 4.28
C GLY A 21 -7.81 4.59 4.92
N GLU A 22 -7.46 5.69 4.26
CA GLU A 22 -7.80 7.06 4.65
C GLU A 22 -9.29 7.36 4.47
N VAL A 23 -9.78 8.38 5.20
CA VAL A 23 -11.17 8.83 5.07
C VAL A 23 -11.40 9.48 3.70
N GLY A 24 -12.46 9.05 3.00
CA GLY A 24 -12.86 9.57 1.69
C GLY A 24 -13.44 10.99 1.71
N GLU A 25 -13.61 11.59 0.52
CA GLU A 25 -14.20 12.95 0.36
C GLU A 25 -15.72 13.00 0.50
N GLY A 26 -16.40 11.86 0.36
CA GLY A 26 -17.86 11.80 0.37
C GLY A 26 -18.38 10.67 1.24
N GLY A 27 -19.50 10.93 1.91
CA GLY A 27 -20.17 9.98 2.80
C GLY A 27 -19.80 10.12 4.28
N GLY A 28 -20.40 9.28 5.12
CA GLY A 28 -20.10 9.22 6.55
C GLY A 28 -18.73 8.60 6.81
N VAL A 29 -18.00 9.14 7.80
CA VAL A 29 -16.63 8.70 8.13
C VAL A 29 -16.59 7.24 8.60
N LEU A 30 -17.60 6.83 9.36
CA LEU A 30 -17.73 5.47 9.90
C LEU A 30 -18.99 4.77 9.36
N ARG A 31 -19.86 5.49 8.63
CA ARG A 31 -21.15 5.01 8.15
C ARG A 31 -20.88 4.01 7.02
N GLY A 32 -21.20 2.74 7.29
CA GLY A 32 -21.11 1.68 6.29
C GLY A 32 -22.37 1.60 5.44
N GLU A 33 -22.28 0.95 4.28
CA GLU A 33 -23.41 0.69 3.38
C GLU A 33 -24.61 0.04 4.09
N LYS A 34 -24.36 -0.80 5.11
CA LYS A 34 -25.42 -1.42 5.91
C LYS A 34 -26.22 -0.41 6.72
N GLN A 35 -25.57 0.60 7.29
CA GLN A 35 -26.25 1.67 8.04
C GLN A 35 -26.92 2.66 7.07
N GLU A 36 -26.32 2.94 5.92
CA GLU A 36 -26.95 3.76 4.85
C GLU A 36 -28.25 3.11 4.33
N SER A 37 -28.33 1.77 4.33
CA SER A 37 -29.51 1.04 3.85
C SER A 37 -30.66 0.96 4.85
N ILE A 38 -30.42 1.31 6.11
CA ILE A 38 -31.46 1.35 7.14
C ILE A 38 -32.05 2.75 7.09
N PRO A 39 -33.35 2.91 6.78
CA PRO A 39 -33.97 4.22 6.83
C PRO A 39 -33.86 4.79 8.25
N PRO A 40 -33.71 6.12 8.38
CA PRO A 40 -33.93 6.79 9.66
C PRO A 40 -35.29 6.37 10.22
N LEU A 41 -35.43 6.36 11.54
CA LEU A 41 -36.47 5.59 12.23
C LEU A 41 -37.89 5.88 11.68
N ASP A 42 -38.39 5.06 10.77
CA ASP A 42 -39.72 5.27 10.21
C ASP A 42 -40.77 4.93 11.29
N LEU A 43 -41.28 6.00 11.92
CA LEU A 43 -42.34 5.96 12.93
C LEU A 43 -43.59 5.22 12.41
N GLU A 44 -43.81 5.20 11.09
CA GLU A 44 -44.92 4.48 10.44
C GLU A 44 -44.62 2.98 10.27
N MET A 45 -43.38 2.60 9.94
CA MET A 45 -42.95 1.19 9.84
C MET A 45 -43.04 0.45 11.18
N ALA A 46 -42.70 1.12 12.29
CA ALA A 46 -42.92 0.56 13.63
C ALA A 46 -44.40 0.27 13.90
N ALA A 47 -45.31 1.03 13.27
CA ALA A 47 -46.76 0.91 13.44
C ALA A 47 -47.39 -0.21 12.60
N PHE A 48 -46.71 -0.65 11.54
CA PHE A 48 -47.19 -1.71 10.65
C PHE A 48 -47.10 -3.12 11.25
N PHE A 49 -46.24 -3.34 12.25
CA PHE A 49 -46.00 -4.70 12.76
C PHE A 49 -47.04 -5.22 13.76
N THR A 50 -47.82 -4.39 14.47
CA THR A 50 -49.07 -4.83 15.14
C THR A 50 -50.01 -3.65 15.51
N PRO A 51 -51.34 -3.80 15.39
CA PRO A 51 -52.31 -2.77 15.80
C PRO A 51 -52.31 -2.43 17.31
N ASP A 52 -51.78 -3.32 18.16
CA ASP A 52 -51.66 -3.12 19.61
C ASP A 52 -50.38 -2.38 20.03
N ALA A 53 -49.42 -2.18 19.12
CA ALA A 53 -48.13 -1.56 19.45
C ALA A 53 -48.27 -0.08 19.84
N ARG A 54 -49.34 0.60 19.41
CA ARG A 54 -49.60 2.03 19.68
C ARG A 54 -49.66 2.37 21.17
N ALA A 55 -49.98 1.41 22.02
CA ALA A 55 -50.02 1.54 23.49
C ALA A 55 -48.72 1.10 24.20
N HIS A 56 -47.75 0.54 23.46
CA HIS A 56 -46.46 0.04 23.96
C HIS A 56 -45.25 0.83 23.40
N TYR A 57 -45.47 1.91 22.64
CA TYR A 57 -44.39 2.77 22.11
C TYR A 57 -43.54 3.42 23.21
N ASP A 58 -44.08 3.61 24.42
CA ASP A 58 -43.32 4.15 25.55
C ASP A 58 -42.20 3.21 26.04
N ASP A 59 -42.21 1.92 25.66
CA ASP A 59 -41.26 0.89 26.11
C ASP A 59 -40.29 0.40 25.01
N LEU A 60 -40.43 0.85 23.76
CA LEU A 60 -39.52 0.46 22.69
C LEU A 60 -38.33 1.43 22.66
N ASP A 61 -37.22 0.99 23.28
CA ASP A 61 -35.88 1.56 23.20
C ASP A 61 -35.32 1.38 21.77
N VAL A 62 -36.01 1.97 20.78
CA VAL A 62 -35.59 1.92 19.38
C VAL A 62 -34.46 2.93 19.19
N ALA A 63 -33.26 2.48 19.52
CA ALA A 63 -32.06 3.26 19.34
C ALA A 63 -31.84 3.58 17.85
N SER A 64 -31.36 4.80 17.56
CA SER A 64 -31.00 5.21 16.20
C SER A 64 -30.03 4.21 15.55
N PRO A 65 -30.01 4.07 14.21
CA PRO A 65 -29.14 3.10 13.53
C PRO A 65 -27.67 3.23 13.97
N ALA A 66 -27.16 4.44 14.17
CA ALA A 66 -25.82 4.67 14.70
C ALA A 66 -25.66 4.04 16.10
N ILE A 67 -26.61 4.25 17.01
CA ILE A 67 -26.52 3.72 18.38
C ILE A 67 -26.70 2.20 18.40
N ALA A 68 -27.64 1.65 17.63
CA ALA A 68 -27.84 0.22 17.49
C ALA A 68 -26.56 -0.49 16.98
N GLU A 69 -25.81 0.16 16.09
CA GLU A 69 -24.55 -0.35 15.57
C GLU A 69 -23.48 -0.52 16.67
N LEU A 70 -23.45 0.36 17.68
CA LEU A 70 -22.49 0.28 18.79
C LEU A 70 -22.57 -1.03 19.57
N GLN A 71 -23.77 -1.61 19.64
CA GLN A 71 -24.04 -2.85 20.36
C GLN A 71 -23.70 -4.10 19.52
N THR A 72 -23.77 -3.97 18.20
CA THR A 72 -23.70 -5.12 17.27
C THR A 72 -22.31 -5.30 16.65
N ASN A 73 -21.52 -4.24 16.53
CA ASN A 73 -20.20 -4.30 15.91
C ASN A 73 -19.04 -4.34 16.94
N LEU A 74 -17.85 -4.68 16.46
CA LEU A 74 -16.63 -4.76 17.29
C LEU A 74 -15.91 -3.41 17.45
N ARG A 75 -16.23 -2.39 16.64
CA ARG A 75 -15.52 -1.09 16.62
C ARG A 75 -15.57 -0.40 17.98
N SER A 76 -16.73 -0.39 18.64
CA SER A 76 -16.89 0.18 19.99
C SER A 76 -16.02 -0.52 21.04
N LYS A 77 -15.91 -1.85 20.96
CA LYS A 77 -15.09 -2.68 21.86
C LYS A 77 -13.60 -2.45 21.61
N ILE A 78 -13.18 -2.40 20.34
CA ILE A 78 -11.79 -2.12 19.95
C ILE A 78 -11.38 -0.73 20.44
N TYR A 79 -12.22 0.29 20.20
CA TYR A 79 -12.00 1.65 20.72
C TYR A 79 -11.88 1.66 22.24
N ALA A 80 -12.77 0.97 22.95
CA ALA A 80 -12.74 0.91 24.42
C ALA A 80 -11.42 0.30 24.93
N VAL A 81 -10.92 -0.77 24.30
CA VAL A 81 -9.63 -1.36 24.69
C VAL A 81 -8.48 -0.42 24.38
N LEU A 82 -8.39 0.14 23.17
CA LEU A 82 -7.29 1.00 22.76
C LEU A 82 -7.25 2.32 23.56
N SER A 83 -8.41 2.89 23.91
CA SER A 83 -8.48 4.07 24.76
C SER A 83 -7.94 3.82 26.17
N LYS A 84 -8.12 2.60 26.72
CA LYS A 84 -7.53 2.21 28.02
C LYS A 84 -6.03 1.97 27.97
N LEU A 85 -5.50 1.58 26.80
CA LEU A 85 -4.06 1.45 26.58
C LEU A 85 -3.37 2.80 26.33
N SER A 86 -4.14 3.89 26.23
CA SER A 86 -3.75 5.24 25.82
C SER A 86 -3.20 5.32 24.40
N PHE A 87 -3.86 6.10 23.55
CA PHE A 87 -3.45 6.29 22.15
C PHE A 87 -2.06 6.92 22.02
N GLU A 88 -1.70 7.82 22.94
CA GLU A 88 -0.38 8.46 22.96
C GLU A 88 0.75 7.46 23.23
N SER A 89 0.54 6.51 24.14
CA SER A 89 1.49 5.42 24.35
C SER A 89 1.55 4.50 23.14
N LEU A 90 0.45 4.27 22.42
CA LEU A 90 0.47 3.44 21.21
C LEU A 90 1.21 4.12 20.05
N GLU A 91 1.03 5.43 19.85
CA GLU A 91 1.74 6.19 18.82
C GLU A 91 3.26 6.28 19.09
N THR A 92 3.67 6.34 20.36
CA THR A 92 5.07 6.54 20.77
C THR A 92 5.82 5.25 21.13
N ALA A 93 5.15 4.27 21.73
CA ALA A 93 5.75 3.03 22.21
C ALA A 93 5.78 1.91 21.17
N VAL A 94 5.08 2.05 20.04
CA VAL A 94 5.11 1.07 18.93
C VAL A 94 5.89 1.67 17.75
N PRO A 95 7.24 1.59 17.76
CA PRO A 95 8.08 2.10 16.68
C PRO A 95 7.86 1.38 15.33
N SER A 96 7.05 0.33 15.29
CA SER A 96 6.85 -0.54 14.13
C SER A 96 5.48 -0.45 13.46
N LEU A 97 4.66 0.56 13.79
CA LEU A 97 3.37 0.73 13.09
C LEU A 97 3.61 1.10 11.63
N THR A 98 2.98 0.37 10.72
CA THR A 98 2.99 0.72 9.29
C THR A 98 2.24 2.04 9.06
N PRO A 99 2.50 2.74 7.95
CA PRO A 99 1.76 3.96 7.61
C PRO A 99 0.24 3.73 7.56
N GLU A 100 -0.21 2.58 7.03
CA GLU A 100 -1.62 2.19 7.00
C GLU A 100 -2.20 2.00 8.40
N GLU A 101 -1.47 1.32 9.28
CA GLU A 101 -1.90 1.15 10.68
C GLU A 101 -1.97 2.50 11.40
N ARG A 102 -1.07 3.44 11.09
CA ARG A 102 -1.09 4.79 11.65
C ARG A 102 -2.29 5.60 11.15
N VAL A 103 -2.64 5.49 9.87
CA VAL A 103 -3.85 6.07 9.29
C VAL A 103 -5.09 5.56 10.02
N LYS A 104 -5.19 4.24 10.25
CA LYS A 104 -6.29 3.64 11.00
C LYS A 104 -6.31 4.06 12.45
N LEU A 105 -5.16 4.10 13.11
CA LEU A 105 -5.07 4.55 14.50
C LEU A 105 -5.61 5.97 14.67
N HIS A 106 -5.28 6.90 13.76
CA HIS A 106 -5.82 8.25 13.77
C HIS A 106 -7.36 8.26 13.70
N LEU A 107 -7.96 7.42 12.84
CA LEU A 107 -9.41 7.28 12.75
C LEU A 107 -10.00 6.74 14.05
N VAL A 108 -9.43 5.65 14.60
CA VAL A 108 -9.90 5.05 15.85
C VAL A 108 -9.86 6.04 17.00
N THR A 109 -8.84 6.89 17.09
CA THR A 109 -8.76 7.91 18.16
C THR A 109 -9.94 8.89 18.14
N LYS A 110 -10.56 9.08 16.97
CA LYS A 110 -11.71 9.96 16.72
C LYS A 110 -13.04 9.23 16.58
N TYR A 111 -13.06 7.92 16.85
CA TYR A 111 -14.25 7.10 16.66
C TYR A 111 -15.51 7.67 17.32
N PHE A 112 -15.43 8.01 18.60
CA PHE A 112 -16.59 8.51 19.34
C PHE A 112 -17.05 9.89 18.85
N ASP A 113 -16.11 10.75 18.45
CA ASP A 113 -16.42 12.05 17.85
C ASP A 113 -17.28 11.89 16.59
N PHE A 114 -16.90 10.96 15.71
CA PHE A 114 -17.64 10.70 14.48
C PHE A 114 -18.95 9.95 14.73
N LYS A 115 -19.01 9.08 15.75
CA LYS A 115 -20.26 8.40 16.07
C LYS A 115 -21.32 9.35 16.61
N ILE A 116 -20.94 10.35 17.40
CA ILE A 116 -21.83 11.45 17.78
C ILE A 116 -22.28 12.22 16.53
N GLY A 117 -21.36 12.48 15.60
CA GLY A 117 -21.67 13.14 14.33
C GLY A 117 -22.72 12.39 13.51
N GLU A 118 -22.63 11.06 13.43
CA GLU A 118 -23.65 10.23 12.76
C GLU A 118 -25.03 10.36 13.40
N VAL A 119 -25.11 10.37 14.74
CA VAL A 119 -26.38 10.58 15.44
C VAL A 119 -26.99 11.94 15.09
N TRP A 120 -26.18 13.00 15.00
CA TRP A 120 -26.67 14.31 14.56
C TRP A 120 -27.14 14.33 13.11
N THR A 121 -26.46 13.57 12.23
CA THR A 121 -26.91 13.38 10.84
C THR A 121 -28.23 12.63 10.79
N GLU A 122 -28.39 11.56 11.57
CA GLU A 122 -29.64 10.80 11.66
C GLU A 122 -30.78 11.68 12.17
N ILE A 123 -30.58 12.49 13.22
CA ILE A 123 -31.59 13.44 13.71
C ILE A 123 -32.00 14.43 12.61
N ALA A 124 -31.05 14.97 11.85
CA ALA A 124 -31.35 15.91 10.78
C ALA A 124 -32.11 15.24 9.61
N GLU A 125 -31.74 14.00 9.25
CA GLU A 125 -32.42 13.19 8.24
C GLU A 125 -33.85 12.84 8.69
N GLU A 126 -34.06 12.43 9.94
CA GLU A 126 -35.39 12.13 10.52
C GLU A 126 -36.31 13.34 10.50
N LEU A 127 -35.81 14.51 10.91
CA LEU A 127 -36.61 15.75 10.89
C LEU A 127 -37.00 16.16 9.47
N GLU A 128 -36.13 15.94 8.49
CA GLU A 128 -36.44 16.19 7.08
C GLU A 128 -37.49 15.20 6.54
N GLU A 129 -37.35 13.91 6.85
CA GLU A 129 -38.27 12.85 6.44
C GLU A 129 -39.68 13.02 7.03
N GLU A 130 -39.78 13.46 8.28
CA GLU A 130 -41.06 13.77 8.95
C GLU A 130 -41.63 15.15 8.57
N GLU A 131 -40.99 15.89 7.67
CA GLU A 131 -41.33 17.26 7.29
C GLU A 131 -41.39 18.23 8.49
N VAL A 132 -40.63 17.94 9.55
CA VAL A 132 -40.56 18.73 10.77
C VAL A 132 -39.53 19.83 10.60
N ARG A 133 -40.01 21.08 10.52
CA ARG A 133 -39.13 22.25 10.48
C ARG A 133 -38.69 22.68 11.89
N PRO A 134 -37.39 22.63 12.23
CA PRO A 134 -36.91 23.12 13.52
C PRO A 134 -37.12 24.64 13.67
N VAL A 135 -37.27 25.10 14.91
CA VAL A 135 -37.22 26.54 15.19
C VAL A 135 -35.79 27.07 15.00
N THR A 136 -35.63 28.36 14.74
CA THR A 136 -34.33 28.96 14.40
C THR A 136 -33.18 28.58 15.36
N PRO A 137 -33.35 28.61 16.69
CA PRO A 137 -32.26 28.22 17.60
C PRO A 137 -31.88 26.73 17.49
N ASP A 138 -32.85 25.86 17.23
CA ASP A 138 -32.61 24.41 17.10
C ASP A 138 -31.93 24.11 15.77
N GLN A 139 -32.33 24.80 14.70
CA GLN A 139 -31.63 24.73 13.41
C GLN A 139 -30.17 25.18 13.53
N GLU A 140 -29.92 26.31 14.20
CA GLU A 140 -28.55 26.79 14.46
C GLU A 140 -27.74 25.76 15.26
N CYS A 141 -28.36 25.07 16.22
CA CYS A 141 -27.71 24.01 16.99
C CYS A 141 -27.33 22.80 16.11
N LEU A 142 -28.25 22.36 15.25
CA LEU A 142 -28.01 21.29 14.27
C LEU A 142 -26.87 21.65 13.31
N ASP A 143 -26.90 22.86 12.75
CA ASP A 143 -25.89 23.36 11.82
C ASP A 143 -24.49 23.39 12.49
N VAL A 144 -24.42 23.82 13.74
CA VAL A 144 -23.16 23.81 14.52
C VAL A 144 -22.68 22.39 14.78
N ALA A 145 -23.57 21.47 15.18
CA ALA A 145 -23.20 20.08 15.47
C ALA A 145 -22.67 19.35 14.22
N LEU A 146 -23.35 19.52 13.08
CA LEU A 146 -22.93 18.98 11.79
C LEU A 146 -21.62 19.64 11.32
N GLY A 147 -21.50 20.97 11.47
CA GLY A 147 -20.29 21.72 11.13
C GLY A 147 -19.07 21.30 11.95
N VAL A 148 -19.21 21.01 13.24
CA VAL A 148 -18.11 20.50 14.06
C VAL A 148 -17.65 19.13 13.58
N THR A 149 -18.58 18.27 13.17
CA THR A 149 -18.26 16.95 12.61
C THR A 149 -17.48 17.08 11.30
N GLU A 150 -17.89 18.01 10.43
CA GLU A 150 -17.20 18.36 9.19
C GLU A 150 -15.76 18.81 9.42
N VAL A 151 -15.55 19.78 10.34
CA VAL A 151 -14.20 20.28 10.66
C VAL A 151 -13.31 19.15 11.19
N LYS A 152 -13.83 18.27 12.05
CA LYS A 152 -13.08 17.12 12.56
C LYS A 152 -12.71 16.14 11.46
N ARG A 153 -13.60 15.89 10.49
CA ARG A 153 -13.33 15.01 9.34
C ARG A 153 -12.20 15.57 8.49
N THR A 154 -12.27 16.85 8.13
CA THR A 154 -11.24 17.52 7.33
C THR A 154 -9.88 17.47 8.02
N ALA A 155 -9.82 17.80 9.32
CA ALA A 155 -8.59 17.75 10.10
C ALA A 155 -8.02 16.32 10.22
N LEU A 156 -8.87 15.30 10.41
CA LEU A 156 -8.43 13.90 10.40
C LEU A 156 -7.84 13.52 9.05
N ARG A 157 -8.54 13.88 7.97
CA ARG A 157 -8.14 13.55 6.61
C ARG A 157 -6.80 14.17 6.25
N GLU A 158 -6.60 15.46 6.54
CA GLU A 158 -5.31 16.13 6.36
C GLU A 158 -4.18 15.38 7.07
N ARG A 159 -4.41 14.98 8.33
CA ARG A 159 -3.43 14.22 9.12
C ARG A 159 -3.14 12.83 8.54
N GLN A 160 -4.14 12.16 7.96
CA GLN A 160 -3.95 10.87 7.29
C GLN A 160 -3.20 11.02 5.97
N LEU A 161 -3.53 12.03 5.16
CA LEU A 161 -2.84 12.33 3.90
C LEU A 161 -1.37 12.70 4.14
N ASP A 162 -1.06 13.38 5.24
CA ASP A 162 0.33 13.64 5.64
C ASP A 162 1.14 12.35 5.91
N VAL A 163 0.50 11.32 6.48
CA VAL A 163 1.14 10.02 6.71
C VAL A 163 1.39 9.31 5.38
N VAL A 164 0.38 9.29 4.51
CA VAL A 164 0.48 8.67 3.18
C VAL A 164 1.55 9.34 2.34
N ARG A 165 1.56 10.69 2.29
CA ARG A 165 2.57 11.44 1.55
C ARG A 165 4.00 11.13 2.02
N LYS A 166 4.24 11.08 3.33
CA LYS A 166 5.56 10.72 3.88
C LYS A 166 5.99 9.30 3.49
N LYS A 167 5.04 8.37 3.43
CA LYS A 167 5.31 7.01 2.94
C LYS A 167 5.74 7.04 1.47
N GLU A 168 4.97 7.71 0.63
CA GLU A 168 5.25 7.80 -0.81
C GLU A 168 6.59 8.50 -1.10
N GLU A 169 6.91 9.57 -0.36
CA GLU A 169 8.20 10.26 -0.42
C GLU A 169 9.36 9.31 -0.08
N HIS A 170 9.25 8.55 1.01
CA HIS A 170 10.28 7.58 1.41
C HIS A 170 10.43 6.44 0.39
N GLU A 171 9.33 5.90 -0.14
CA GLU A 171 9.36 4.86 -1.16
C GLU A 171 10.02 5.37 -2.46
N HIS A 172 9.76 6.63 -2.81
CA HIS A 172 10.39 7.28 -3.96
C HIS A 172 11.89 7.48 -3.76
N GLU A 173 12.31 7.95 -2.59
CA GLU A 173 13.72 8.10 -2.23
C GLU A 173 14.47 6.76 -2.28
N ASP A 174 13.87 5.70 -1.73
CA ASP A 174 14.42 4.34 -1.78
C ASP A 174 14.54 3.82 -3.23
N GLU A 175 13.56 4.11 -4.08
CA GLU A 175 13.60 3.74 -5.50
C GLU A 175 14.74 4.48 -6.23
N VAL A 176 14.89 5.78 -6.01
CA VAL A 176 15.95 6.59 -6.61
C VAL A 176 17.32 6.05 -6.17
N ALA A 177 17.52 5.83 -4.87
CA ALA A 177 18.76 5.30 -4.32
C ALA A 177 19.10 3.91 -4.92
N PHE A 178 18.10 3.04 -5.05
CA PHE A 178 18.28 1.73 -5.68
C PHE A 178 18.70 1.84 -7.16
N LEU A 179 18.08 2.73 -7.93
CA LEU A 179 18.41 2.94 -9.33
C LEU A 179 19.82 3.51 -9.50
N GLU A 180 20.25 4.38 -8.61
CA GLU A 180 21.61 4.92 -8.59
C GLU A 180 22.65 3.84 -8.30
N ASP A 181 22.44 3.01 -7.28
CA ASP A 181 23.33 1.87 -6.99
C ASP A 181 23.38 0.88 -8.16
N PHE A 182 22.24 0.56 -8.74
CA PHE A 182 22.17 -0.33 -9.91
C PHE A 182 22.96 0.21 -11.11
N LYS A 183 22.82 1.52 -11.41
CA LYS A 183 23.60 2.18 -12.47
C LYS A 183 25.08 2.16 -12.16
N HIS A 184 25.46 2.41 -10.91
CA HIS A 184 26.86 2.38 -10.46
C HIS A 184 27.47 1.00 -10.66
N GLN A 185 26.79 -0.06 -10.22
CA GLN A 185 27.25 -1.44 -10.40
C GLN A 185 27.41 -1.82 -11.87
N GLN A 186 26.44 -1.45 -12.73
CA GLN A 186 26.58 -1.68 -14.16
C GLN A 186 27.80 -0.97 -14.77
N GLN A 187 28.08 0.26 -14.33
CA GLN A 187 29.23 1.00 -14.82
C GLN A 187 30.55 0.32 -14.41
N LEU A 188 30.65 -0.17 -13.17
CA LEU A 188 31.82 -0.93 -12.71
C LEU A 188 32.03 -2.22 -13.51
N LEU A 189 30.96 -2.97 -13.80
CA LEU A 189 31.02 -4.17 -14.62
C LEU A 189 31.53 -3.85 -16.04
N ARG A 190 30.98 -2.81 -16.69
CA ARG A 190 31.44 -2.37 -18.02
C ARG A 190 32.91 -1.96 -18.01
N GLN A 191 33.37 -1.25 -16.99
CA GLN A 191 34.78 -0.88 -16.86
C GLN A 191 35.69 -2.10 -16.65
N ALA A 192 35.24 -3.08 -15.85
CA ALA A 192 35.97 -4.32 -15.63
C ALA A 192 36.10 -5.13 -16.93
N GLU A 193 35.02 -5.25 -17.69
CA GLU A 193 35.02 -5.89 -19.01
C GLU A 193 35.96 -5.16 -20.00
N GLN A 194 35.89 -3.83 -20.08
CA GLN A 194 36.79 -3.05 -20.92
C GLN A 194 38.26 -3.26 -20.54
N LYS A 195 38.58 -3.28 -19.23
CA LYS A 195 39.94 -3.59 -18.75
C LYS A 195 40.36 -5.00 -19.13
N ARG A 196 39.47 -6.00 -19.04
CA ARG A 196 39.74 -7.39 -19.46
C ARG A 196 39.99 -7.49 -20.95
N VAL A 197 39.14 -6.89 -21.79
CA VAL A 197 39.30 -6.87 -23.25
C VAL A 197 40.60 -6.17 -23.64
N ARG A 198 40.90 -5.01 -23.04
CA ARG A 198 42.13 -4.27 -23.29
C ARG A 198 43.37 -5.07 -22.85
N GLY A 199 43.33 -5.68 -21.68
CA GLY A 199 44.41 -6.57 -21.20
C GLY A 199 44.61 -7.79 -22.11
N ALA A 200 43.53 -8.43 -22.56
CA ALA A 200 43.58 -9.54 -23.50
C ALA A 200 44.16 -9.11 -24.86
N TRP A 201 43.79 -7.93 -25.37
CA TRP A 201 44.34 -7.34 -26.59
C TRP A 201 45.85 -7.08 -26.46
N HIS A 202 46.29 -6.42 -25.38
CA HIS A 202 47.71 -6.17 -25.13
C HIS A 202 48.51 -7.48 -24.96
N SER A 203 47.94 -8.52 -24.34
CA SER A 203 48.62 -9.82 -24.22
C SER A 203 48.77 -10.52 -25.57
N THR A 204 47.76 -10.42 -26.44
CA THR A 204 47.78 -11.03 -27.78
C THR A 204 48.77 -10.28 -28.68
N GLN A 205 48.83 -8.96 -28.57
CA GLN A 205 49.81 -8.13 -29.27
C GLN A 205 51.25 -8.40 -28.77
N ALA A 206 51.45 -8.60 -27.46
CA ALA A 206 52.75 -8.98 -26.91
C ALA A 206 53.20 -10.36 -27.41
N LYS A 207 52.30 -11.36 -27.41
CA LYS A 207 52.57 -12.69 -27.98
C LYS A 207 52.92 -12.62 -29.48
N SER A 208 52.25 -11.74 -30.23
CA SER A 208 52.58 -11.48 -31.63
C SER A 208 53.96 -10.81 -31.80
N ARG A 209 54.39 -9.92 -30.89
CA ARG A 209 55.75 -9.34 -30.92
C ARG A 209 56.84 -10.33 -30.52
N TYR A 210 56.56 -11.26 -29.60
CA TYR A 210 57.48 -12.34 -29.25
C TYR A 210 57.50 -13.48 -30.27
N SER A 211 56.51 -13.60 -31.17
CA SER A 211 56.53 -14.56 -32.29
C SER A 211 57.11 -14.00 -33.59
N VAL A 212 57.60 -12.75 -33.61
CA VAL A 212 58.41 -12.21 -34.72
C VAL A 212 59.90 -12.35 -34.39
N ALA A 213 60.28 -13.60 -34.16
CA ALA A 213 61.60 -14.12 -34.50
C ALA A 213 61.35 -15.27 -35.49
N GLY A 214 60.92 -14.91 -36.70
CA GLY A 214 60.81 -15.81 -37.86
C GLY A 214 59.46 -16.49 -38.07
N ALA A 215 58.47 -15.77 -38.63
CA ALA A 215 57.46 -16.33 -39.55
C ALA A 215 56.58 -15.21 -40.16
N GLU A 216 56.25 -15.35 -41.44
CA GLU A 216 55.51 -14.41 -42.31
C GLU A 216 54.04 -14.14 -41.89
N PRO A 217 53.41 -13.02 -42.34
CA PRO A 217 52.15 -12.52 -41.79
C PRO A 217 50.89 -13.26 -42.31
N PRO A 218 49.89 -13.58 -41.46
CA PRO A 218 48.61 -14.15 -41.89
C PRO A 218 47.54 -13.06 -42.05
N THR A 219 47.69 -12.15 -43.02
CA THR A 219 46.74 -11.05 -43.23
C THR A 219 45.40 -11.48 -43.85
N ARG A 220 45.21 -12.75 -44.24
CA ARG A 220 43.94 -13.21 -44.85
C ARG A 220 43.04 -14.06 -43.93
N ALA A 221 43.54 -14.51 -42.78
CA ALA A 221 42.77 -15.35 -41.86
C ALA A 221 41.89 -14.52 -40.90
N LEU A 222 42.37 -13.34 -40.49
CA LEU A 222 41.68 -12.48 -39.53
C LEU A 222 40.49 -11.73 -40.14
N GLU A 223 40.51 -11.42 -41.44
CA GLU A 223 39.38 -10.76 -42.11
C GLU A 223 38.13 -11.65 -42.22
N ARG A 224 38.28 -12.98 -42.20
CA ARG A 224 37.14 -13.91 -42.24
C ARG A 224 36.47 -14.07 -40.88
N ILE A 225 37.24 -14.01 -39.78
CA ILE A 225 36.73 -14.18 -38.41
C ILE A 225 36.05 -12.91 -37.91
N VAL A 226 36.53 -11.74 -38.31
CA VAL A 226 35.88 -10.46 -37.97
C VAL A 226 34.54 -10.32 -38.71
N LYS A 227 34.49 -10.65 -40.01
CA LYS A 227 33.24 -10.60 -40.78
C LYS A 227 32.18 -11.61 -40.34
N SER A 228 32.57 -12.78 -39.81
CA SER A 228 31.59 -13.76 -39.29
C SER A 228 31.02 -13.36 -37.93
N ARG A 229 31.77 -12.64 -37.09
CA ARG A 229 31.29 -12.17 -35.77
C ARG A 229 30.46 -10.90 -35.85
N GLU A 230 30.69 -10.02 -36.82
CA GLU A 230 29.86 -8.84 -37.05
C GLU A 230 28.44 -9.21 -37.53
N ALA A 231 28.27 -10.36 -38.20
CA ALA A 231 26.97 -10.88 -38.63
C ALA A 231 26.17 -11.57 -37.49
N GLU A 232 26.85 -12.14 -36.49
CA GLU A 232 26.17 -12.73 -35.31
C GLU A 232 25.72 -11.67 -34.29
N VAL A 233 26.41 -10.54 -34.21
CA VAL A 233 26.05 -9.43 -33.30
C VAL A 233 24.82 -8.65 -33.80
N THR A 234 24.51 -8.69 -35.10
CA THR A 234 23.33 -8.02 -35.68
C THR A 234 22.04 -8.84 -35.62
N LEU A 235 22.09 -10.13 -35.25
CA LEU A 235 20.91 -11.01 -35.19
C LEU A 235 20.46 -11.37 -33.76
N GLY A 236 21.15 -10.88 -32.72
CA GLY A 236 20.95 -11.35 -31.34
C GLY A 236 20.32 -10.38 -30.34
N VAL A 237 20.21 -9.07 -30.65
CA VAL A 237 19.65 -8.10 -29.70
C VAL A 237 18.85 -7.04 -30.47
N GLY A 238 17.66 -7.42 -30.91
CA GLY A 238 16.58 -6.47 -31.10
C GLY A 238 16.04 -6.12 -29.71
N ILE A 239 16.60 -5.08 -29.10
CA ILE A 239 15.90 -4.35 -28.03
C ILE A 239 15.52 -3.03 -28.69
N ASP A 240 14.26 -2.96 -29.09
CA ASP A 240 13.61 -1.73 -29.54
C ASP A 240 13.78 -0.65 -28.47
N ASP A 241 14.29 0.50 -28.91
CA ASP A 241 14.28 1.74 -28.16
C ASP A 241 12.81 2.19 -28.02
N GLY A 242 12.18 1.93 -26.87
CA GLY A 242 10.84 2.46 -26.63
C GLY A 242 10.11 2.09 -25.34
N GLU A 243 10.33 0.90 -24.78
CA GLU A 243 9.58 0.47 -23.58
C GLU A 243 10.52 0.12 -22.43
N MET A 244 10.69 1.07 -21.50
CA MET A 244 11.25 0.76 -20.18
C MET A 244 10.28 -0.18 -19.46
N LEU A 245 10.71 -1.43 -19.28
CA LEU A 245 10.00 -2.39 -18.43
C LEU A 245 9.79 -1.78 -17.03
N SER A 246 8.57 -1.88 -16.51
CA SER A 246 8.22 -1.42 -15.18
C SER A 246 9.24 -1.92 -14.14
N PRO A 247 9.69 -1.06 -13.20
CA PRO A 247 10.62 -1.44 -12.13
C PRO A 247 10.19 -2.67 -11.33
N HIS A 248 8.89 -2.93 -11.24
CA HIS A 248 8.36 -4.12 -10.59
C HIS A 248 8.75 -5.41 -11.34
N THR A 249 8.78 -5.38 -12.66
CA THR A 249 9.20 -6.50 -13.52
C THR A 249 10.71 -6.75 -13.39
N LEU A 250 11.50 -5.68 -13.26
CA LEU A 250 12.95 -5.78 -13.04
C LEU A 250 13.29 -6.38 -11.67
N LYS A 251 12.57 -5.99 -10.60
CA LYS A 251 12.72 -6.59 -9.25
C LYS A 251 12.41 -8.10 -9.26
N VAL A 252 11.35 -8.52 -9.96
CA VAL A 252 10.96 -9.94 -10.08
C VAL A 252 12.01 -10.74 -10.88
N LEU A 253 12.51 -10.19 -11.98
CA LEU A 253 13.56 -10.82 -12.79
C LEU A 253 14.88 -10.93 -12.05
N HIS A 254 15.27 -9.93 -11.24
CA HIS A 254 16.49 -9.98 -10.45
C HIS A 254 16.41 -11.01 -9.32
N LYS A 255 15.23 -11.17 -8.69
CA LYS A 255 14.97 -12.22 -7.69
C LYS A 255 15.06 -13.62 -8.31
N GLY A 256 14.41 -13.85 -9.45
CA GLY A 256 14.46 -15.14 -10.16
C GLY A 256 15.81 -15.48 -10.81
N ARG A 257 16.72 -14.50 -10.98
CA ARG A 257 18.09 -14.73 -11.44
C ARG A 257 19.04 -15.06 -10.29
N ARG A 258 18.79 -14.50 -9.11
CA ARG A 258 19.53 -14.81 -7.88
C ARG A 258 19.20 -16.21 -7.36
N GLU A 259 17.94 -16.63 -7.43
CA GLU A 259 17.52 -18.00 -7.05
C GLU A 259 18.10 -19.08 -7.99
N ARG A 260 18.20 -18.80 -9.30
CA ARG A 260 18.90 -19.69 -10.25
C ARG A 260 20.42 -19.73 -10.08
N ALA A 261 21.03 -18.65 -9.63
CA ALA A 261 22.47 -18.63 -9.34
C ALA A 261 22.80 -19.42 -8.06
N VAL A 262 21.90 -19.47 -7.08
CA VAL A 262 22.08 -20.26 -5.85
C VAL A 262 21.88 -21.75 -6.11
N SER A 263 20.86 -22.15 -6.90
CA SER A 263 20.67 -23.56 -7.29
C SER A 263 21.85 -24.12 -8.10
N ASN A 264 22.44 -23.34 -9.02
CA ASN A 264 23.60 -23.79 -9.79
C ASN A 264 24.91 -23.86 -8.97
N VAL A 265 24.97 -23.26 -7.78
CA VAL A 265 26.12 -23.36 -6.87
C VAL A 265 25.97 -24.58 -5.96
N GLU A 266 24.76 -24.93 -5.53
CA GLU A 266 24.50 -26.14 -4.74
C GLU A 266 24.71 -27.43 -5.55
N ASP A 267 24.44 -27.42 -6.87
CA ASP A 267 24.72 -28.56 -7.75
C ASP A 267 26.22 -28.73 -8.10
N ALA A 268 27.04 -27.70 -7.88
CA ALA A 268 28.48 -27.73 -8.19
C ALA A 268 29.36 -28.18 -7.01
N GLU A 269 28.86 -28.16 -5.78
CA GLU A 269 29.60 -28.59 -4.57
C GLU A 269 29.36 -30.07 -4.20
N GLY A 270 28.51 -30.80 -4.94
CA GLY A 270 28.18 -32.21 -4.69
C GLY A 270 29.13 -33.27 -5.27
N TYR A 271 30.19 -32.89 -6.01
CA TYR A 271 31.10 -33.83 -6.68
C TYR A 271 32.59 -33.46 -6.45
N SER A 272 33.06 -33.52 -5.20
CA SER A 272 34.52 -33.59 -4.93
C SER A 272 34.82 -34.06 -3.50
N SER A 273 34.51 -35.31 -3.19
CA SER A 273 35.16 -36.06 -2.11
C SER A 273 34.90 -37.55 -2.30
N ASP A 274 35.73 -38.20 -3.12
CA ASP A 274 36.13 -39.61 -2.95
C ASP A 274 37.14 -39.98 -4.05
N GLU A 275 38.43 -39.70 -3.81
CA GLU A 275 39.54 -40.51 -4.37
C GLU A 275 40.89 -39.99 -3.82
N ALA A 276 41.25 -40.43 -2.61
CA ALA A 276 42.64 -40.42 -2.15
C ALA A 276 42.84 -41.37 -0.95
N ALA A 277 42.68 -42.68 -1.17
CA ALA A 277 43.21 -43.70 -0.26
C ALA A 277 43.32 -45.06 -0.97
N VAL A 278 44.47 -45.36 -1.60
CA VAL A 278 45.24 -46.63 -1.52
C VAL A 278 46.68 -46.33 -1.91
#